data_AF-A0A150APW8-F1
#
_entry.id   AF-A0A150APW8-F1
#
_cell.length_a   1.000
_cell.length_b   1.000
_cell.length_c   1.000
_cell.angle_alpha   90.00
_cell.angle_beta   90.00
_cell.angle_gamma   90.00
#
_symmetry.space_group_name_H-M   'P 1'
#
loop_
_entity.id
_entity.type
_entity.pdbx_description
1 polymer ?
#
loop_
_entity_poly.entity_id
_entity_poly.type
_entity_poly.pdbx_seq_one_letter_code
_entity_poly.pdbx_strand_id
1 'polypeptide(L)'
;MIFLSLFFKKKANLFQMRKTMIIFLFLLVNSLTIAHEDTLLKVDDKGNIVGLPDQFLPAKFDLDAKKIRIKDTEVTLPKCMSSYIAEHENLEIKITASWYHSKELIPYYMNIKLSDKEGKSGYFLLVGLETLELIEAKEMIQNGNETTNINFDLSCLSTYKNNIQVLKK
;
A
#
# COMPACT_ATOMS: atom_id res chain seq x y z
N MET A 1 -47.18 -51.41 10.68
CA MET A 1 -46.64 -50.25 11.43
C MET A 1 -45.16 -49.92 11.10
N ILE A 2 -44.60 -50.37 9.96
CA ILE A 2 -43.18 -50.18 9.60
C ILE A 2 -43.00 -49.14 8.48
N PHE A 3 -44.00 -48.98 7.60
CA PHE A 3 -43.93 -48.03 6.48
C PHE A 3 -44.08 -46.55 6.89
N LEU A 4 -44.80 -46.24 7.97
CA LEU A 4 -44.93 -44.86 8.46
C LEU A 4 -43.61 -44.32 9.07
N SER A 5 -42.85 -45.17 9.77
CA SER A 5 -41.62 -44.72 10.46
C SER A 5 -40.49 -44.35 9.49
N LEU A 6 -40.39 -45.04 8.35
CA LEU A 6 -39.41 -44.76 7.30
C LEU A 6 -39.69 -43.44 6.57
N PHE A 7 -40.95 -43.09 6.36
CA PHE A 7 -41.34 -41.86 5.65
C PHE A 7 -41.04 -40.60 6.48
N PHE A 8 -41.30 -40.64 7.79
CA PHE A 8 -40.97 -39.54 8.71
C PHE A 8 -39.46 -39.36 8.88
N LYS A 9 -38.68 -40.46 8.95
CA LYS A 9 -37.20 -40.39 9.02
C LYS A 9 -36.58 -39.74 7.78
N LYS A 10 -37.11 -40.04 6.58
CA LYS A 10 -36.65 -39.45 5.31
C LYS A 10 -36.94 -37.93 5.23
N LYS A 11 -38.12 -37.49 5.67
CA LYS A 11 -38.48 -36.06 5.70
C LYS A 11 -37.68 -35.27 6.75
N ALA A 12 -37.42 -35.86 7.92
CA ALA A 12 -36.58 -35.26 8.95
C ALA A 12 -35.13 -35.07 8.45
N ASN A 13 -34.56 -36.10 7.78
CA ASN A 13 -33.24 -36.01 7.16
C ASN A 13 -33.18 -34.96 6.04
N LEU A 14 -34.22 -34.84 5.22
CA LEU A 14 -34.27 -33.82 4.16
C LEU A 14 -34.33 -32.39 4.73
N PHE A 15 -35.07 -32.20 5.83
CA PHE A 15 -35.15 -30.91 6.53
C PHE A 15 -33.85 -30.57 7.25
N GLN A 16 -33.19 -31.57 7.86
CA GLN A 16 -31.86 -31.43 8.46
C GLN A 16 -30.80 -31.05 7.43
N MET A 17 -30.78 -31.72 6.26
CA MET A 17 -29.88 -31.44 5.14
C MET A 17 -30.08 -30.04 4.54
N ARG A 18 -31.33 -29.57 4.45
CA ARG A 18 -31.63 -28.19 4.00
C ARG A 18 -31.12 -27.15 4.99
N LYS A 19 -31.27 -27.39 6.30
CA LYS A 19 -30.74 -26.50 7.34
C LYS A 19 -29.22 -26.44 7.33
N THR A 20 -28.53 -27.59 7.23
CA THR A 20 -27.06 -27.60 7.15
C THR A 20 -26.57 -26.92 5.88
N MET A 21 -27.26 -27.08 4.75
CA MET A 21 -26.90 -26.39 3.49
C MET A 21 -27.08 -24.86 3.59
N ILE A 22 -28.15 -24.37 4.23
CA ILE A 22 -28.38 -22.93 4.45
C ILE A 22 -27.32 -22.35 5.39
N ILE A 23 -26.96 -23.07 6.47
CA ILE A 23 -25.91 -22.63 7.39
C ILE A 23 -24.55 -22.57 6.67
N PHE A 24 -24.24 -23.57 5.84
CA PHE A 24 -23.01 -23.58 5.06
C PHE A 24 -22.96 -22.43 4.04
N LEU A 25 -24.09 -22.11 3.40
CA LEU A 25 -24.21 -20.96 2.51
C LEU A 25 -24.00 -19.65 3.25
N PHE A 26 -24.56 -19.49 4.46
CA PHE A 26 -24.34 -18.31 5.30
C PHE A 26 -22.87 -18.15 5.71
N LEU A 27 -22.16 -19.25 6.00
CA LEU A 27 -20.73 -19.20 6.33
C LEU A 27 -19.87 -18.79 5.12
N LEU A 28 -20.24 -19.19 3.90
CA LEU A 28 -19.52 -18.80 2.67
C LEU A 28 -19.71 -17.34 2.28
N VAL A 29 -20.82 -16.69 2.65
CA VAL A 29 -21.06 -15.27 2.32
C VAL A 29 -20.29 -14.33 3.26
N ASN A 30 -19.94 -14.79 4.48
CA ASN A 30 -19.20 -13.98 5.46
C ASN A 30 -17.68 -13.99 5.27
N SER A 31 -17.13 -14.79 4.34
CA SER A 31 -15.68 -14.81 4.08
C SER A 31 -15.19 -13.73 3.10
N LEU A 32 -16.09 -12.88 2.59
CA LEU A 32 -15.74 -11.68 1.81
C LEU A 32 -15.27 -10.54 2.73
N THR A 33 -14.41 -10.85 3.69
CA THR A 33 -13.57 -9.82 4.29
C THR A 33 -12.54 -9.45 3.23
N ILE A 34 -12.76 -8.33 2.55
CA ILE A 34 -11.72 -7.67 1.75
C ILE A 34 -10.65 -7.26 2.76
N ALA A 35 -9.66 -8.12 2.98
CA ALA A 35 -8.46 -7.72 3.68
C ALA A 35 -7.86 -6.57 2.85
N HIS A 36 -7.84 -5.37 3.43
CA HIS A 36 -7.35 -4.16 2.79
C HIS A 36 -5.83 -4.27 2.64
N GLU A 37 -5.40 -4.94 1.58
CA GLU A 37 -4.00 -5.04 1.22
C GLU A 37 -3.64 -3.89 0.29
N ASP A 38 -2.47 -3.30 0.50
CA ASP A 38 -1.95 -2.31 -0.43
C ASP A 38 -1.83 -2.91 -1.84
N THR A 39 -2.24 -2.15 -2.84
CA THR A 39 -2.03 -2.53 -4.23
C THR A 39 -0.57 -2.31 -4.61
N LEU A 40 0.09 -3.35 -5.11
CA LEU A 40 1.45 -3.25 -5.66
C LEU A 40 1.42 -2.46 -6.98
N LEU A 41 2.24 -1.41 -7.06
CA LEU A 41 2.39 -0.56 -8.23
C LEU A 41 3.70 -0.88 -8.97
N LYS A 42 3.76 -0.54 -10.26
CA LYS A 42 4.96 -0.71 -11.08
C LYS A 42 5.51 0.65 -11.47
N VAL A 43 6.83 0.78 -11.51
CA VAL A 43 7.51 1.92 -12.13
C VAL A 43 8.03 1.46 -13.49
N ASP A 44 7.63 2.14 -14.56
CA ASP A 44 8.14 1.84 -15.91
C ASP A 44 9.53 2.43 -16.16
N ASP A 45 10.08 2.16 -17.34
CA ASP A 45 11.41 2.63 -17.78
C ASP A 45 11.52 4.16 -17.88
N LYS A 46 10.39 4.88 -17.91
CA LYS A 46 10.31 6.34 -17.95
C LYS A 46 10.04 6.94 -16.57
N GLY A 47 9.95 6.11 -15.54
CA GLY A 47 9.64 6.52 -14.17
C GLY A 47 8.15 6.71 -13.90
N ASN A 48 7.24 6.36 -14.82
CA ASN A 48 5.80 6.48 -14.56
C ASN A 48 5.36 5.43 -13.55
N ILE A 49 4.51 5.82 -12.61
CA ILE A 49 3.89 4.92 -11.64
C ILE A 49 2.59 4.40 -12.26
N VAL A 50 2.57 3.10 -12.58
CA VAL A 50 1.47 2.40 -13.25
C VAL A 50 0.65 1.61 -12.24
N GLY A 51 -0.68 1.69 -12.36
CA GLY A 51 -1.64 0.94 -11.53
C GLY A 51 -2.47 1.80 -10.57
N LEU A 52 -2.19 3.10 -10.48
CA LEU A 52 -3.03 4.05 -9.77
C LEU A 52 -4.32 4.35 -10.55
N PRO A 53 -5.46 4.62 -9.86
CA PRO A 53 -6.67 5.14 -10.48
C PRO A 53 -6.45 6.45 -11.24
N ASP A 54 -7.23 6.67 -12.30
CA ASP A 54 -7.12 7.84 -13.19
C ASP A 54 -7.12 9.20 -12.47
N GLN A 55 -7.84 9.30 -11.35
CA GLN A 55 -7.91 10.54 -10.56
C GLN A 55 -6.57 10.98 -9.95
N PHE A 56 -5.60 10.06 -9.83
CA PHE A 56 -4.24 10.32 -9.34
C PHE A 56 -3.21 10.42 -10.47
N LEU A 57 -3.62 10.28 -11.74
CA LEU A 57 -2.72 10.40 -12.88
C LEU A 57 -2.59 11.86 -13.35
N PRO A 58 -1.44 12.24 -13.95
CA PRO A 58 -0.23 11.43 -14.13
C PRO A 58 0.53 11.20 -12.82
N ALA A 59 1.14 10.04 -12.65
CA ALA A 59 1.99 9.72 -11.50
C ALA A 59 3.39 9.30 -11.96
N LYS A 60 4.43 9.86 -11.34
CA LYS A 60 5.83 9.64 -11.74
C LYS A 60 6.74 9.64 -10.52
N PHE A 61 7.70 8.72 -10.50
CA PHE A 61 8.88 8.79 -9.65
C PHE A 61 10.12 8.94 -10.55
N ASP A 62 10.61 10.17 -10.63
CA ASP A 62 11.81 10.52 -11.37
C ASP A 62 13.03 10.38 -10.46
N LEU A 63 13.75 9.27 -10.60
CA LEU A 63 14.92 9.00 -9.76
C LEU A 63 16.05 9.98 -10.03
N ASP A 64 16.26 10.42 -11.27
CA ASP A 64 17.35 11.32 -11.61
C ASP A 64 17.10 12.71 -11.02
N ALA A 65 15.88 13.23 -11.18
CA ALA A 65 15.45 14.48 -10.57
C ALA A 65 15.12 14.35 -9.08
N LYS A 66 15.16 13.12 -8.52
CA LYS A 66 14.79 12.78 -7.13
C LYS A 66 13.42 13.37 -6.76
N LYS A 67 12.45 13.21 -7.68
CA LYS A 67 11.16 13.91 -7.63
C LYS A 67 10.01 12.92 -7.73
N ILE A 68 9.02 13.09 -6.87
CA ILE A 68 7.74 12.36 -6.94
C ILE A 68 6.68 13.34 -7.43
N ARG A 69 5.87 12.91 -8.39
CA ARG A 69 4.72 13.66 -8.89
C ARG A 69 3.48 12.79 -8.86
N ILE A 70 2.38 13.36 -8.40
CA ILE A 70 1.04 12.80 -8.51
C ILE A 70 0.12 13.92 -8.97
N LYS A 71 -0.53 13.70 -10.12
CA LYS A 71 -1.41 14.66 -10.77
C LYS A 71 -0.73 16.02 -10.99
N ASP A 72 -1.21 17.03 -10.29
CA ASP A 72 -0.77 18.42 -10.29
C ASP A 72 0.08 18.78 -9.08
N THR A 73 0.48 17.81 -8.26
CA THR A 73 1.37 18.04 -7.13
C THR A 73 2.69 17.31 -7.35
N GLU A 74 3.80 17.96 -7.06
CA GLU A 74 5.13 17.35 -7.05
C GLU A 74 5.92 17.73 -5.81
N VAL A 75 6.89 16.89 -5.47
CA VAL A 75 7.85 17.15 -4.40
C VAL A 75 9.23 16.68 -4.85
N THR A 76 10.22 17.54 -4.66
CA THR A 76 11.63 17.17 -4.83
C THR A 76 12.16 16.72 -3.48
N LEU A 77 12.69 15.50 -3.41
CA LEU A 77 13.22 14.93 -2.18
C LEU A 77 14.38 15.80 -1.66
N PRO A 78 14.38 16.16 -0.36
CA PRO A 78 15.46 16.94 0.23
C PRO A 78 16.76 16.12 0.23
N LYS A 79 17.92 16.81 0.33
CA LYS A 79 19.25 16.19 0.29
C LYS A 79 19.39 15.00 1.25
N CYS A 80 18.93 15.16 2.49
CA CYS A 80 18.91 14.10 3.50
C CYS A 80 18.21 12.81 3.07
N MET A 81 17.20 12.89 2.18
CA MET A 81 16.50 11.71 1.63
C MET A 81 17.10 11.27 0.30
N SER A 82 17.50 12.23 -0.55
CA SER A 82 18.01 11.94 -1.89
C SER A 82 19.44 11.39 -1.89
N SER A 83 20.24 11.65 -0.84
CA SER A 83 21.61 11.12 -0.71
C SER A 83 21.64 9.61 -0.79
N TYR A 84 20.70 8.92 -0.15
CA TYR A 84 20.60 7.46 -0.22
C TYR A 84 20.42 6.95 -1.65
N ILE A 85 19.62 7.66 -2.45
CA ILE A 85 19.42 7.32 -3.86
C ILE A 85 20.71 7.53 -4.68
N ALA A 86 21.53 8.51 -4.30
CA ALA A 86 22.80 8.80 -4.97
C ALA A 86 23.95 7.86 -4.56
N GLU A 87 23.91 7.35 -3.33
CA GLU A 87 24.97 6.51 -2.74
C GLU A 87 24.85 5.03 -3.12
N HIS A 88 23.66 4.59 -3.57
CA HIS A 88 23.40 3.19 -3.87
C HIS A 88 23.16 2.97 -5.36
N GLU A 89 24.03 2.18 -5.98
CA GLU A 89 23.82 1.64 -7.32
C GLU A 89 22.82 0.47 -7.27
N ASN A 90 21.94 0.36 -8.26
CA ASN A 90 20.96 -0.73 -8.41
C ASN A 90 19.94 -0.87 -7.26
N LEU A 91 19.31 0.25 -6.88
CA LEU A 91 18.24 0.27 -5.90
C LEU A 91 17.05 -0.60 -6.31
N GLU A 92 16.55 -1.41 -5.38
CA GLU A 92 15.25 -2.02 -5.50
C GLU A 92 14.18 -1.02 -5.04
N ILE A 93 13.15 -0.84 -5.88
CA ILE A 93 12.06 0.08 -5.62
C ILE A 93 10.77 -0.72 -5.57
N LYS A 94 10.12 -0.70 -4.41
CA LYS A 94 8.79 -1.27 -4.22
C LYS A 94 7.82 -0.16 -3.86
N ILE A 95 6.82 0.04 -4.69
CA ILE A 95 5.75 1.00 -4.44
C ILE A 95 4.45 0.24 -4.20
N THR A 96 3.79 0.53 -3.09
CA THR A 96 2.44 0.04 -2.79
C THR A 96 1.53 1.21 -2.46
N ALA A 97 0.22 1.09 -2.62
CA ALA A 97 -0.70 2.17 -2.30
C ALA A 97 -2.09 1.65 -1.92
N SER A 98 -2.85 2.47 -1.19
CA SER A 98 -4.20 2.14 -0.75
C SER A 98 -5.15 3.32 -0.94
N TRP A 99 -6.31 3.04 -1.51
CA TRP A 99 -7.34 4.03 -1.83
C TRP A 99 -8.78 3.49 -1.72
N TYR A 100 -8.98 2.37 -1.02
CA TYR A 100 -10.27 1.68 -0.88
C TYR A 100 -10.92 1.82 0.50
N HIS A 101 -10.31 2.60 1.41
CA HIS A 101 -10.79 2.80 2.78
C HIS A 101 -11.45 4.17 2.97
N SER A 102 -12.14 4.36 4.09
CA SER A 102 -12.57 5.70 4.51
C SER A 102 -11.34 6.57 4.83
N LYS A 103 -11.41 7.86 4.49
CA LYS A 103 -10.35 8.84 4.78
C LYS A 103 -10.40 9.41 6.21
N GLU A 104 -11.35 8.96 7.04
CA GLU A 104 -11.52 9.48 8.41
C GLU A 104 -10.35 9.18 9.34
N LEU A 105 -9.68 8.04 9.16
CA LEU A 105 -8.55 7.62 10.01
C LEU A 105 -7.19 7.81 9.34
N ILE A 106 -7.10 7.50 8.05
CA ILE A 106 -5.87 7.60 7.26
C ILE A 106 -6.23 8.10 5.86
N PRO A 107 -5.49 9.07 5.29
CA PRO A 107 -5.72 9.51 3.92
C PRO A 107 -5.37 8.39 2.95
N TYR A 108 -5.83 8.49 1.71
CA TYR A 108 -5.29 7.64 0.64
C TYR A 108 -3.79 7.84 0.55
N TYR A 109 -3.04 6.76 0.49
CA TYR A 109 -1.59 6.81 0.65
C TYR A 109 -0.86 5.98 -0.39
N MET A 110 0.41 6.33 -0.58
CA MET A 110 1.39 5.57 -1.32
C MET A 110 2.62 5.38 -0.44
N ASN A 111 3.07 4.14 -0.38
CA ASN A 111 4.28 3.72 0.26
C ASN A 111 5.37 3.50 -0.80
N ILE A 112 6.52 4.13 -0.62
CA ILE A 112 7.72 3.92 -1.42
C ILE A 112 8.77 3.32 -0.51
N LYS A 113 9.14 2.08 -0.80
CA LYS A 113 10.30 1.42 -0.21
C LYS A 113 11.44 1.40 -1.22
N LEU A 114 12.55 1.98 -0.81
CA LEU A 114 13.84 1.90 -1.49
C LEU A 114 14.73 0.98 -0.67
N SER A 115 15.42 0.03 -1.29
CA SER A 115 16.43 -0.77 -0.59
C SER A 115 17.63 -1.01 -1.47
N ASP A 116 18.79 -1.18 -0.84
CA ASP A 116 19.93 -1.77 -1.54
C ASP A 116 19.60 -3.21 -1.97
N LYS A 117 20.39 -3.75 -2.89
CA LYS A 117 20.18 -5.11 -3.43
C LYS A 117 20.24 -6.21 -2.38
N GLU A 118 20.93 -5.97 -1.27
CA GLU A 118 21.08 -6.93 -0.17
C GLU A 118 19.97 -6.80 0.88
N GLY A 119 19.10 -5.78 0.76
CA GLY A 119 18.10 -5.43 1.75
C GLY A 119 18.66 -4.86 3.05
N LYS A 120 19.98 -4.57 3.12
CA LYS A 120 20.67 -4.22 4.36
C LYS A 120 20.36 -2.81 4.83
N SER A 121 20.08 -1.92 3.91
CA SER A 121 19.62 -0.58 4.18
C SER A 121 18.50 -0.22 3.23
N GLY A 122 17.68 0.75 3.63
CA GLY A 122 16.55 1.15 2.83
C GLY A 122 15.77 2.31 3.41
N TYR A 123 15.09 3.05 2.56
CA TYR A 123 14.22 4.15 2.96
C TYR A 123 12.77 3.74 2.79
N PHE A 124 11.95 4.18 3.72
CA PHE A 124 10.51 4.03 3.69
C PHE A 124 9.89 5.41 3.71
N LEU A 125 9.06 5.71 2.71
CA LEU A 125 8.29 6.94 2.62
C LEU A 125 6.81 6.58 2.48
N LEU A 126 5.98 7.04 3.41
CA LEU A 126 4.53 6.96 3.34
C LEU A 126 3.99 8.37 3.10
N VAL A 127 3.34 8.57 1.96
CA VAL A 127 2.87 9.89 1.51
C VAL A 127 1.39 9.85 1.15
N GLY A 128 0.68 10.96 1.36
CA GLY A 128 -0.70 11.10 0.91
C GLY A 128 -0.79 11.18 -0.62
N LEU A 129 -1.67 10.38 -1.23
CA LEU A 129 -1.90 10.40 -2.69
C LEU A 129 -2.48 11.74 -3.19
N GLU A 130 -3.21 12.46 -2.34
CA GLU A 130 -3.86 13.73 -2.73
C GLU A 130 -2.93 14.95 -2.59
N THR A 131 -1.99 14.91 -1.64
CA THR A 131 -1.21 16.08 -1.23
C THR A 131 0.30 15.90 -1.34
N LEU A 132 0.79 14.67 -1.50
CA LEU A 132 2.19 14.27 -1.31
C LEU A 132 2.77 14.63 0.07
N GLU A 133 1.93 15.03 1.02
CA GLU A 133 2.38 15.25 2.40
C GLU A 133 2.85 13.93 3.02
N LEU A 134 3.90 14.06 3.82
CA LEU A 134 4.55 12.92 4.45
C LEU A 134 3.74 12.50 5.69
N ILE A 135 3.29 11.25 5.69
CA ILE A 135 2.62 10.61 6.81
C ILE A 135 3.67 9.96 7.71
N GLU A 136 4.66 9.31 7.11
CA GLU A 136 5.77 8.68 7.81
C GLU A 136 7.00 8.60 6.91
N ALA A 137 8.19 8.76 7.49
CA ALA A 137 9.44 8.47 6.79
C ALA A 137 10.49 7.93 7.76
N LYS A 138 11.17 6.89 7.31
CA LYS A 138 12.19 6.19 8.09
C LYS A 138 13.34 5.76 7.19
N GLU A 139 14.54 5.84 7.73
CA GLU A 139 15.66 5.04 7.30
C GLU A 139 15.60 3.70 8.03
N MET A 140 15.84 2.61 7.31
CA MET A 140 15.85 1.24 7.80
C MET A 140 17.26 0.70 7.62
N ILE A 141 17.82 0.14 8.70
CA ILE A 141 19.10 -0.56 8.67
C ILE A 141 18.88 -1.95 9.23
N GLN A 142 19.25 -2.96 8.45
CA GLN A 142 19.17 -4.36 8.81
C GLN A 142 20.53 -4.84 9.34
N ASN A 143 20.53 -5.27 10.60
CA ASN A 143 21.68 -5.84 11.28
C ASN A 143 21.38 -7.32 11.57
N GLY A 144 21.75 -8.20 10.63
CA GLY A 144 21.38 -9.61 10.68
C GLY A 144 19.87 -9.81 10.55
N ASN A 145 19.22 -10.28 11.62
CA ASN A 145 17.77 -10.51 11.64
C ASN A 145 16.97 -9.32 12.20
N GLU A 146 17.64 -8.28 12.70
CA GLU A 146 16.99 -7.12 13.30
C GLU A 146 16.94 -5.96 12.31
N THR A 147 15.82 -5.22 12.30
CA THR A 147 15.68 -3.97 11.54
C THR A 147 15.56 -2.81 12.51
N THR A 148 16.50 -1.86 12.40
CA THR A 148 16.45 -0.60 13.14
C THR A 148 15.84 0.47 12.25
N ASN A 149 14.84 1.17 12.79
CA ASN A 149 14.22 2.32 12.15
C ASN A 149 14.79 3.61 12.73
N ILE A 150 15.37 4.43 11.87
CA ILE A 150 15.91 5.75 12.21
C ILE A 150 14.97 6.80 11.63
N ASN A 151 14.51 7.71 12.49
CA ASN A 151 13.68 8.82 12.06
C ASN A 151 14.55 9.91 11.44
N PHE A 152 14.05 10.52 10.37
CA PHE A 152 14.67 11.72 9.82
C PHE A 152 14.58 12.88 10.82
N ASP A 153 15.59 13.75 10.79
CA ASP A 153 15.58 14.95 11.60
C ASP A 153 14.45 15.93 11.18
N LEU A 154 14.04 16.78 12.11
CA LEU A 154 12.92 17.72 11.88
C LEU A 154 13.23 18.70 10.74
N SER A 155 14.49 19.08 10.53
CA SER A 155 14.90 19.94 9.43
C SER A 155 14.68 19.30 8.06
N CYS A 156 14.95 18.00 7.95
CA CYS A 156 14.77 17.19 6.76
C CYS A 156 13.28 17.10 6.42
N LEU A 157 12.45 16.77 7.42
CA LEU A 157 11.00 16.71 7.27
C LEU A 157 10.39 18.08 6.91
N SER A 158 10.87 19.16 7.52
CA SER A 158 10.44 20.51 7.18
C SER A 158 10.84 20.90 5.75
N THR A 159 12.04 20.53 5.32
CA THR A 159 12.51 20.78 3.94
C THR A 159 11.66 20.00 2.94
N TYR A 160 11.35 18.73 3.22
CA TYR A 160 10.42 17.95 2.38
C TYR A 160 9.09 18.69 2.23
N LYS A 161 8.48 19.11 3.33
CA LYS A 161 7.19 19.81 3.32
C LYS A 161 7.24 21.10 2.50
N ASN A 162 8.32 21.87 2.63
CA ASN A 162 8.51 23.13 1.88
C ASN A 162 8.79 22.91 0.39
N ASN A 163 9.24 21.72 0.00
CA ASN A 163 9.51 21.36 -1.39
C ASN A 163 8.27 20.90 -2.15
N ILE A 164 7.12 20.74 -1.49
CA ILE A 164 5.86 20.37 -2.15
C ILE A 164 5.36 21.57 -2.96
N GLN A 165 5.06 21.33 -4.24
CA GLN A 165 4.62 22.34 -5.18
C GLN A 165 3.38 21.87 -5.93
N VAL A 166 2.36 22.74 -6.01
CA VAL A 166 1.21 22.55 -6.88
C VAL A 166 1.52 23.20 -8.22
N LEU A 167 1.54 22.40 -9.27
CA LEU A 167 1.77 22.79 -10.65
C LEU A 167 0.57 23.59 -11.15
N LYS A 168 0.84 24.80 -11.63
CA LYS A 168 -0.18 25.61 -12.31
C LYS A 168 -0.48 24.97 -13.66
N LYS A 169 -1.77 24.73 -13.93
CA LYS A 169 -2.28 24.25 -15.22
C LYS A 169 -2.13 25.31 -16.30
#